data_AF-A0A8T7GJR3-F1
#
_entry.id   AF-A0A8T7GJR3-F1
#
_cell.length_a   1.000
_cell.length_b   1.000
_cell.length_c   1.000
_cell.angle_alpha   90.00
_cell.angle_beta   90.00
_cell.angle_gamma   90.00
#
_symmetry.space_group_name_H-M   'P 1'
#
loop_
_entity.id
_entity.type
_entity.pdbx_description
1 polymer ?
#
loop_
_entity_poly.entity_id
_entity_poly.type
_entity_poly.pdbx_seq_one_letter_code
_entity_poly.pdbx_strand_id
1 'polypeptide(L)'
;MKLRVATRGSRLSLAQAREALEYLRARAPSPFDYELVTVRTRGDIHQDKPFQMIGGKGVFEKEVNMAVLEGRADVAVHSLKDVPSEVHPDLVLAAVPPRASPFDVLVTRRMDGGDLWSLPSGAVVGTSSARRAAMLRAARSDLVIKPLRGNVDTRLRKLEAGMYDAIVLAEAGLQRLGVRVEYWRIPPEVVPPAPGQGIVGVYTLRSRQDILALLEPASHAETMVEARAERAFLALAGGGCHAPLGGYARLEGGR
;
A
#
# COMPACT_ATOMS: atom_id res chain seq x y z
N MET A 1 -7.20 3.47 27.64
CA MET A 1 -8.21 2.89 26.69
C MET A 1 -7.58 1.71 25.97
N LYS A 2 -8.35 0.69 25.53
CA LYS A 2 -7.85 -0.39 24.67
C LYS A 2 -8.56 -0.34 23.31
N LEU A 3 -7.80 -0.21 22.21
CA LEU A 3 -8.33 -0.15 20.83
C LEU A 3 -8.32 -1.52 20.16
N ARG A 4 -9.44 -1.94 19.59
CA ARG A 4 -9.50 -3.10 18.69
C ARG A 4 -9.14 -2.66 17.28
N VAL A 5 -8.07 -3.20 16.71
CA VAL A 5 -7.50 -2.73 15.46
C VAL A 5 -7.65 -3.79 14.38
N ALA A 6 -8.58 -3.55 13.44
CA ALA A 6 -8.76 -4.40 12.27
C ALA A 6 -7.59 -4.24 11.29
N THR A 7 -6.99 -5.36 10.89
CA THR A 7 -5.97 -5.41 9.84
C THR A 7 -6.01 -6.77 9.14
N ARG A 8 -5.41 -6.86 7.95
CA ARG A 8 -5.26 -8.15 7.25
C ARG A 8 -4.22 -9.02 7.95
N GLY A 9 -4.34 -10.33 7.77
CA GLY A 9 -3.42 -11.32 8.37
C GLY A 9 -2.06 -11.47 7.69
N SER A 10 -1.77 -10.71 6.63
CA SER A 10 -0.47 -10.80 5.96
C SER A 10 0.65 -10.25 6.85
N ARG A 11 1.87 -10.80 6.74
CA ARG A 11 3.03 -10.33 7.51
C ARG A 11 3.25 -8.82 7.36
N LEU A 12 3.11 -8.30 6.14
CA LEU A 12 3.24 -6.87 5.87
C LEU A 12 2.14 -6.05 6.53
N SER A 13 0.89 -6.51 6.46
CA SER A 13 -0.25 -5.81 7.07
C SER A 13 -0.16 -5.76 8.60
N LEU A 14 0.31 -6.85 9.22
CA LEU A 14 0.59 -6.88 10.66
C LEU A 14 1.76 -5.96 11.04
N ALA A 15 2.84 -5.95 10.24
CA ALA A 15 3.97 -5.04 10.45
C ALA A 15 3.53 -3.57 10.36
N GLN A 16 2.72 -3.22 9.35
CA GLN A 16 2.16 -1.88 9.18
C GLN A 16 1.25 -1.46 10.33
N ALA A 17 0.39 -2.35 10.81
CA ALA A 17 -0.46 -2.08 11.96
C ALA A 17 0.36 -1.79 13.21
N ARG A 18 1.36 -2.61 13.51
CA ARG A 18 2.25 -2.37 14.65
C ARG A 18 3.02 -1.06 14.50
N GLU A 19 3.67 -0.84 13.35
CA GLU A 19 4.41 0.40 13.07
C GLU A 19 3.55 1.65 13.30
N ALA A 20 2.34 1.68 12.73
CA ALA A 20 1.44 2.82 12.89
C ALA A 20 0.96 2.99 14.33
N LEU A 21 0.56 1.90 15.01
CA LEU A 21 0.04 1.97 16.37
C LEU A 21 1.12 2.36 17.38
N GLU A 22 2.35 1.85 17.24
CA GLU A 22 3.47 2.25 18.10
C GLU A 22 3.81 3.74 17.89
N TYR A 23 3.83 4.21 16.64
CA TYR A 23 4.03 5.63 16.34
C TYR A 23 2.98 6.52 17.02
N LEU A 24 1.69 6.16 16.88
CA LEU A 24 0.56 6.91 17.40
C LEU A 24 0.51 6.85 18.93
N ARG A 25 0.75 5.68 19.53
CA ARG A 25 0.79 5.47 20.97
C ARG A 25 1.85 6.33 21.65
N ALA A 26 3.01 6.50 21.02
CA ALA A 26 4.09 7.33 21.55
C ALA A 26 3.77 8.84 21.53
N ARG A 27 2.74 9.29 20.80
CA ARG A 27 2.41 10.71 20.57
C ARG A 27 0.99 11.10 20.97
N ALA A 28 0.17 10.12 21.36
CA ALA A 28 -1.19 10.36 21.76
C ALA A 28 -1.26 11.22 23.04
N PRO A 29 -2.28 12.09 23.16
CA PRO A 29 -2.44 12.96 24.33
C PRO A 29 -2.73 12.17 25.63
N SER A 30 -3.12 10.90 25.50
CA SER A 30 -3.29 9.99 26.63
C SER A 30 -2.86 8.56 26.25
N PRO A 31 -2.41 7.75 27.22
CA PRO A 31 -1.95 6.40 26.95
C PRO A 31 -3.13 5.50 26.51
N PHE A 32 -2.86 4.69 25.50
CA PHE A 32 -3.75 3.62 25.08
C PHE A 32 -2.98 2.34 24.81
N ASP A 33 -3.71 1.23 24.93
CA ASP A 33 -3.26 -0.10 24.51
C ASP A 33 -4.07 -0.55 23.29
N TYR A 34 -3.65 -1.60 22.61
CA TYR A 34 -4.34 -2.11 21.44
C TYR A 34 -4.30 -3.62 21.33
N GLU A 35 -5.28 -4.17 20.62
CA GLU A 35 -5.25 -5.56 20.16
C GLU A 35 -5.55 -5.65 18.68
N LEU A 36 -4.83 -6.55 17.99
CA LEU A 36 -5.00 -6.74 16.56
C LEU A 36 -6.14 -7.74 16.29
N VAL A 37 -7.16 -7.27 15.60
CA VAL A 37 -8.26 -8.09 15.07
C VAL A 37 -7.91 -8.45 13.63
N THR A 38 -7.39 -9.66 13.43
CA THR A 38 -7.03 -10.13 12.09
C THR A 38 -8.29 -10.47 11.29
N VAL A 39 -8.47 -9.81 10.15
CA VAL A 39 -9.58 -10.06 9.23
C VAL A 39 -9.09 -10.91 8.05
N ARG A 40 -9.76 -12.03 7.81
CA ARG A 40 -9.58 -12.81 6.57
C ARG A 40 -10.39 -12.17 5.46
N THR A 41 -9.72 -11.74 4.38
CA THR A 41 -10.38 -11.13 3.23
C THR A 41 -10.65 -12.16 2.15
N ARG A 42 -11.66 -11.94 1.28
CA ARG A 42 -11.92 -12.84 0.15
C ARG A 42 -10.75 -12.93 -0.82
N GLY A 43 -9.97 -11.86 -0.96
CA GLY A 43 -8.77 -11.86 -1.79
C GLY A 43 -7.62 -12.69 -1.22
N ASP A 44 -7.58 -12.93 0.10
CA ASP A 44 -6.64 -13.88 0.70
C ASP A 44 -7.09 -15.34 0.47
N ILE A 45 -8.39 -15.58 0.35
CA ILE A 45 -9.02 -16.90 0.14
C ILE A 45 -8.96 -17.37 -1.33
N HIS A 46 -9.03 -16.45 -2.29
CA HIS A 46 -9.09 -16.80 -3.73
C HIS A 46 -7.84 -16.35 -4.51
N GLN A 47 -6.65 -16.83 -4.14
CA GLN A 47 -5.40 -16.43 -4.81
C GLN A 47 -5.31 -16.89 -6.28
N ASP A 48 -6.09 -17.90 -6.66
CA ASP A 48 -6.01 -18.59 -7.96
C ASP A 48 -6.98 -18.07 -9.04
N LYS A 49 -7.88 -17.14 -8.70
CA LYS A 49 -8.85 -16.57 -9.65
C LYS A 49 -8.40 -15.21 -10.20
N PRO A 50 -8.75 -14.85 -11.47
CA PRO A 50 -8.56 -13.50 -11.97
C PRO A 50 -9.20 -12.48 -11.03
N PHE A 51 -8.54 -11.32 -10.81
CA PHE A 51 -8.98 -10.34 -9.79
C PHE A 51 -10.37 -9.77 -10.14
N GLN A 52 -10.63 -9.60 -11.44
CA GLN A 52 -11.94 -9.22 -11.99
C GLN A 52 -13.07 -10.20 -11.59
N MET A 53 -12.74 -11.46 -11.28
CA MET A 53 -13.70 -12.50 -10.89
C MET A 53 -13.86 -12.68 -9.37
N ILE A 54 -13.02 -12.06 -8.54
CA ILE A 54 -13.08 -12.19 -7.07
C ILE A 54 -14.04 -11.16 -6.45
N GLY A 55 -14.43 -10.15 -7.23
CA GLY A 55 -15.25 -9.01 -6.80
C GLY A 55 -14.54 -7.71 -7.16
N GLY A 56 -15.28 -6.68 -7.56
CA GLY A 56 -14.74 -5.39 -8.02
C GLY A 56 -13.97 -4.57 -6.97
N LYS A 57 -13.77 -3.28 -7.22
CA LYS A 57 -13.05 -2.30 -6.38
C LYS A 57 -13.18 -2.60 -4.87
N GLY A 58 -12.05 -2.67 -4.15
CA GLY A 58 -12.04 -2.62 -2.68
C GLY A 58 -12.12 -3.97 -1.93
N VAL A 59 -11.87 -5.12 -2.57
CA VAL A 59 -12.07 -6.45 -1.93
C VAL A 59 -11.17 -6.71 -0.72
N PHE A 60 -10.09 -6.00 -0.50
CA PHE A 60 -9.26 -6.22 0.70
C PHE A 60 -9.62 -5.25 1.82
N GLU A 61 -10.01 -4.06 1.43
CA GLU A 61 -10.28 -2.94 2.32
C GLU A 61 -11.70 -3.04 2.87
N LYS A 62 -12.62 -3.64 2.08
CA LYS A 62 -14.02 -3.80 2.44
C LYS A 62 -14.17 -4.58 3.74
N GLU A 63 -13.62 -5.78 3.89
CA GLU A 63 -13.86 -6.59 5.10
C GLU A 63 -13.19 -6.00 6.34
N VAL A 64 -12.02 -5.37 6.20
CA VAL A 64 -11.35 -4.68 7.30
C VAL A 64 -12.16 -3.45 7.74
N ASN A 65 -12.67 -2.67 6.79
CA ASN A 65 -13.55 -1.53 7.07
C ASN A 65 -14.90 -1.97 7.65
N MET A 66 -15.46 -3.08 7.18
CA MET A 66 -16.69 -3.66 7.73
C MET A 66 -16.53 -4.04 9.21
N ALA A 67 -15.34 -4.48 9.63
CA ALA A 67 -15.10 -4.74 11.05
C ALA A 67 -15.31 -3.50 11.92
N VAL A 68 -14.95 -2.32 11.41
CA VAL A 68 -15.19 -1.04 12.10
C VAL A 68 -16.66 -0.63 12.01
N LEU A 69 -17.26 -0.73 10.82
CA LEU A 69 -18.67 -0.37 10.60
C LEU A 69 -19.64 -1.24 11.43
N GLU A 70 -19.32 -2.51 11.64
CA GLU A 70 -20.11 -3.45 12.45
C GLU A 70 -19.76 -3.42 13.94
N GLY A 71 -18.86 -2.52 14.37
CA GLY A 71 -18.44 -2.39 15.77
C GLY A 71 -17.59 -3.55 16.31
N ARG A 72 -17.10 -4.45 15.45
CA ARG A 72 -16.17 -5.53 15.80
C ARG A 72 -14.75 -5.02 16.06
N ALA A 73 -14.39 -3.89 15.48
CA ALA A 73 -13.15 -3.17 15.71
C ALA A 73 -13.44 -1.67 15.89
N ASP A 74 -12.47 -0.98 16.47
CA ASP A 74 -12.53 0.47 16.73
C ASP A 74 -11.85 1.25 15.61
N VAL A 75 -10.78 0.70 15.04
CA VAL A 75 -10.05 1.30 13.91
C VAL A 75 -9.64 0.24 12.90
N ALA A 76 -9.41 0.67 11.65
CA ALA A 76 -8.91 -0.15 10.56
C ALA A 76 -7.57 0.40 10.06
N VAL A 77 -6.57 -0.47 9.87
CA VAL A 77 -5.26 -0.10 9.33
C VAL A 77 -5.09 -0.65 7.93
N HIS A 78 -4.67 0.21 7.00
CA HIS A 78 -4.44 -0.13 5.60
C HIS A 78 -3.12 0.43 5.07
N SER A 79 -2.56 -0.21 4.04
CA SER A 79 -1.71 0.51 3.09
C SER A 79 -2.58 1.51 2.35
N LEU A 80 -2.28 2.81 2.40
CA LEU A 80 -3.21 3.83 1.89
C LEU A 80 -3.45 3.69 0.38
N LYS A 81 -2.44 3.24 -0.38
CA LYS A 81 -2.56 2.97 -1.82
C LYS A 81 -3.54 1.87 -2.21
N ASP A 82 -3.89 1.01 -1.27
CA ASP A 82 -4.84 -0.07 -1.49
C ASP A 82 -6.27 0.43 -1.21
N VAL A 83 -6.41 1.51 -0.43
CA VAL A 83 -7.71 2.15 -0.11
C VAL A 83 -8.33 2.79 -1.35
N PRO A 84 -9.56 2.41 -1.74
CA PRO A 84 -10.26 3.03 -2.86
C PRO A 84 -10.45 4.55 -2.66
N SER A 85 -10.67 5.25 -3.77
CA SER A 85 -11.00 6.68 -3.76
C SER A 85 -12.30 6.93 -2.98
N GLU A 86 -13.33 6.14 -3.29
CA GLU A 86 -14.58 6.07 -2.56
C GLU A 86 -14.43 5.20 -1.31
N VAL A 87 -14.59 5.81 -0.14
CA VAL A 87 -14.65 5.14 1.15
C VAL A 87 -16.05 5.36 1.72
N HIS A 88 -16.53 4.43 2.54
CA HIS A 88 -17.84 4.57 3.20
C HIS A 88 -17.95 5.94 3.90
N PRO A 89 -19.08 6.67 3.75
CA PRO A 89 -19.22 8.05 4.26
C PRO A 89 -19.00 8.14 5.78
N ASP A 90 -19.37 7.10 6.52
CA ASP A 90 -19.18 7.04 7.98
C ASP A 90 -17.73 6.83 8.41
N LEU A 91 -16.83 6.47 7.49
CA LEU A 91 -15.41 6.30 7.79
C LEU A 91 -14.62 7.57 7.47
N VAL A 92 -13.59 7.81 8.28
CA VAL A 92 -12.65 8.92 8.11
C VAL A 92 -11.23 8.43 8.33
N LEU A 93 -10.28 8.97 7.55
CA LEU A 93 -8.85 8.80 7.78
C LEU A 93 -8.47 9.64 9.01
N ALA A 94 -8.38 8.98 10.17
CA ALA A 94 -8.14 9.61 11.46
C ALA A 94 -6.66 9.99 11.64
N ALA A 95 -5.76 9.11 11.22
CA ALA A 95 -4.33 9.35 11.42
C ALA A 95 -3.46 8.61 10.39
N VAL A 96 -2.26 9.14 10.21
CA VAL A 96 -1.17 8.53 9.44
C VAL A 96 0.16 8.70 10.19
N PRO A 97 1.04 7.68 10.24
CA PRO A 97 2.43 7.85 10.66
C PRO A 97 3.24 8.51 9.52
N PRO A 98 4.53 8.83 9.73
CA PRO A 98 5.39 9.36 8.70
C PRO A 98 5.47 8.43 7.49
N ARG A 99 5.49 9.02 6.30
CA ARG A 99 5.54 8.28 5.04
C ARG A 99 6.87 7.51 4.92
N ALA A 100 6.78 6.20 4.67
CA ALA A 100 7.92 5.40 4.22
C ALA A 100 8.18 5.63 2.72
N SER A 101 9.26 5.08 2.17
CA SER A 101 9.62 5.32 0.76
C SER A 101 8.43 5.16 -0.21
N PRO A 102 8.12 6.20 -1.01
CA PRO A 102 7.04 6.15 -1.99
C PRO A 102 7.42 5.39 -3.26
N PHE A 103 8.69 5.01 -3.43
CA PHE A 103 9.21 4.59 -4.72
C PHE A 103 8.94 3.11 -5.04
N ASP A 104 8.86 2.84 -6.35
CA ASP A 104 8.90 1.49 -6.88
C ASP A 104 10.35 1.06 -7.12
N VAL A 105 10.61 -0.23 -6.91
CA VAL A 105 11.93 -0.82 -7.09
C VAL A 105 11.86 -2.03 -7.99
N LEU A 106 12.90 -2.21 -8.79
CA LEU A 106 13.15 -3.39 -9.59
C LEU A 106 13.99 -4.37 -8.77
N VAL A 107 13.51 -5.59 -8.60
CA VAL A 107 14.29 -6.70 -8.03
C VAL A 107 14.60 -7.66 -9.18
N THR A 108 15.88 -7.84 -9.49
CA THR A 108 16.34 -8.69 -10.58
C THR A 108 16.70 -10.08 -10.07
N ARG A 109 16.52 -11.11 -10.89
CA ARG A 109 16.93 -12.48 -10.55
C ARG A 109 18.45 -12.62 -10.58
N ARG A 110 19.08 -11.99 -11.57
CA ARG A 110 20.54 -11.98 -11.66
C ARG A 110 21.09 -10.79 -10.87
N MET A 111 22.11 -11.08 -10.07
CA MET A 111 22.72 -10.17 -9.09
C MET A 111 23.81 -9.28 -9.71
N ASP A 112 24.07 -9.41 -11.01
CA ASP A 112 25.08 -8.66 -11.76
C ASP A 112 24.60 -7.26 -12.19
N GLY A 113 23.95 -6.54 -11.26
CA GLY A 113 24.02 -5.08 -11.23
C GLY A 113 23.06 -4.30 -12.14
N GLY A 114 21.83 -4.76 -12.30
CA GLY A 114 20.96 -4.23 -13.34
C GLY A 114 19.79 -3.34 -12.92
N ASP A 115 19.83 -2.06 -13.26
CA ASP A 115 18.64 -1.18 -13.24
C ASP A 115 17.65 -1.52 -14.38
N LEU A 116 16.56 -0.75 -14.51
CA LEU A 116 15.56 -0.95 -15.57
C LEU A 116 16.17 -0.93 -16.98
N TRP A 117 17.23 -0.15 -17.20
CA TRP A 117 17.83 0.08 -18.52
C TRP A 117 18.79 -1.04 -18.91
N SER A 118 19.42 -1.67 -17.93
CA SER A 118 20.31 -2.82 -18.12
C SER A 118 19.61 -4.12 -18.54
N LEU A 119 18.27 -4.22 -18.37
CA LEU A 119 17.54 -5.44 -18.70
C LEU A 119 17.68 -5.78 -20.19
N PRO A 120 17.96 -7.05 -20.55
CA PRO A 120 18.08 -7.46 -21.94
C PRO A 120 16.75 -7.28 -22.68
N SER A 121 16.84 -7.06 -23.99
CA SER A 121 15.66 -7.00 -24.84
C SER A 121 14.82 -8.27 -24.71
N GLY A 122 13.50 -8.12 -24.56
CA GLY A 122 12.58 -9.23 -24.33
C GLY A 122 12.54 -9.77 -22.90
N ALA A 123 13.24 -9.15 -21.93
CA ALA A 123 13.22 -9.59 -20.53
C ALA A 123 11.79 -9.65 -19.94
N VAL A 124 11.54 -10.67 -19.12
CA VAL A 124 10.24 -10.90 -18.49
C VAL A 124 10.14 -10.16 -17.16
N VAL A 125 9.30 -9.14 -17.08
CA VAL A 125 9.09 -8.33 -15.86
C VAL A 125 7.74 -8.62 -15.20
N GLY A 126 7.78 -9.01 -13.93
CA GLY A 126 6.61 -9.39 -13.14
C GLY A 126 5.93 -8.22 -12.43
N THR A 127 4.69 -7.90 -12.81
CA THR A 127 3.81 -6.98 -12.06
C THR A 127 2.34 -7.19 -12.43
N SER A 128 1.43 -7.14 -11.45
CA SER A 128 -0.03 -7.10 -11.69
C SER A 128 -0.61 -5.68 -11.59
N SER A 129 0.21 -4.66 -11.34
CA SER A 129 -0.25 -3.27 -11.29
C SER A 129 -0.41 -2.73 -12.72
N ALA A 130 -1.62 -2.30 -13.08
CA ALA A 130 -1.89 -1.67 -14.37
C ALA A 130 -1.04 -0.40 -14.57
N ARG A 131 -0.87 0.41 -13.52
CA ARG A 131 0.03 1.58 -13.50
C ARG A 131 1.45 1.19 -13.88
N ARG A 132 2.08 0.28 -13.13
CA ARG A 132 3.47 -0.14 -13.42
C ARG A 132 3.58 -0.73 -14.82
N ALA A 133 2.63 -1.58 -15.22
CA ALA A 133 2.66 -2.22 -16.53
C ALA A 133 2.55 -1.21 -17.69
N ALA A 134 1.70 -0.20 -17.58
CA ALA A 134 1.57 0.84 -18.59
C ALA A 134 2.84 1.69 -18.69
N MET A 135 3.35 2.17 -17.54
CA MET A 135 4.52 3.05 -17.48
C MET A 135 5.81 2.35 -17.92
N LEU A 136 5.99 1.08 -17.55
CA LEU A 136 7.13 0.27 -18.02
C LEU A 136 7.08 0.05 -19.53
N ARG A 137 5.91 -0.24 -20.11
CA ARG A 137 5.78 -0.40 -21.57
C ARG A 137 6.03 0.90 -22.33
N ALA A 138 5.66 2.04 -21.74
CA ALA A 138 5.94 3.35 -22.32
C ALA A 138 7.45 3.64 -22.33
N ALA A 139 8.17 3.28 -21.26
CA ALA A 139 9.61 3.51 -21.15
C ALA A 139 10.46 2.47 -21.90
N ARG A 140 10.01 1.22 -21.95
CA ARG A 140 10.72 0.06 -22.50
C ARG A 140 9.71 -0.89 -23.16
N SER A 141 9.37 -0.59 -24.41
CA SER A 141 8.36 -1.33 -25.19
C SER A 141 8.78 -2.75 -25.55
N ASP A 142 10.07 -3.06 -25.45
CA ASP A 142 10.68 -4.37 -25.69
C ASP A 142 10.51 -5.36 -24.52
N LEU A 143 10.12 -4.90 -23.32
CA LEU A 143 9.94 -5.76 -22.15
C LEU A 143 8.65 -6.58 -22.20
N VAL A 144 8.73 -7.84 -21.78
CA VAL A 144 7.57 -8.74 -21.68
C VAL A 144 6.98 -8.65 -20.27
N ILE A 145 5.93 -7.84 -20.10
CA ILE A 145 5.26 -7.67 -18.81
C ILE A 145 4.29 -8.83 -18.53
N LYS A 146 4.55 -9.60 -17.46
CA LYS A 146 3.70 -10.73 -17.02
C LYS A 146 3.04 -10.47 -15.66
N PRO A 147 1.81 -10.95 -15.44
CA PRO A 147 1.13 -10.79 -14.16
C PRO A 147 1.90 -11.50 -13.04
N LEU A 148 1.99 -10.86 -11.87
CA LEU A 148 2.65 -11.39 -10.67
C LEU A 148 1.77 -11.18 -9.44
N ARG A 149 1.47 -12.27 -8.73
CA ARG A 149 0.60 -12.29 -7.54
C ARG A 149 1.23 -13.03 -6.36
N GLY A 150 0.67 -12.75 -5.19
CA GLY A 150 1.13 -13.22 -3.89
C GLY A 150 1.56 -12.07 -3.00
N ASN A 151 1.82 -12.37 -1.73
CA ASN A 151 2.54 -11.48 -0.83
C ASN A 151 4.01 -11.31 -1.28
N VAL A 152 4.76 -10.41 -0.63
CA VAL A 152 6.16 -10.11 -0.99
C VAL A 152 7.01 -11.38 -1.05
N ASP A 153 6.94 -12.24 -0.04
CA ASP A 153 7.71 -13.49 0.02
C ASP A 153 7.41 -14.45 -1.14
N THR A 154 6.13 -14.58 -1.50
CA THR A 154 5.72 -15.43 -2.63
C THR A 154 6.20 -14.86 -3.96
N ARG A 155 6.24 -13.53 -4.10
CA ARG A 155 6.74 -12.88 -5.31
C ARG A 155 8.25 -13.06 -5.47
N LEU A 156 9.01 -12.94 -4.38
CA LEU A 156 10.45 -13.17 -4.37
C LEU A 156 10.79 -14.62 -4.69
N ARG A 157 10.09 -15.59 -4.09
CA ARG A 157 10.26 -17.02 -4.46
C ARG A 157 9.98 -17.29 -5.94
N LYS A 158 8.99 -16.63 -6.54
CA LYS A 158 8.71 -16.77 -7.98
C LYS A 158 9.80 -16.17 -8.86
N LEU A 159 10.44 -15.08 -8.41
CA LEU A 159 11.62 -14.51 -9.06
C LEU A 159 12.79 -15.49 -8.98
N GLU A 160 13.11 -16.00 -7.78
CA GLU A 160 14.18 -16.98 -7.56
C GLU A 160 13.98 -18.26 -8.39
N ALA A 161 12.74 -18.74 -8.49
CA ALA A 161 12.38 -19.90 -9.31
C ALA A 161 12.50 -19.67 -10.83
N GLY A 162 12.90 -18.48 -11.28
CA GLY A 162 13.12 -18.19 -12.69
C GLY A 162 11.87 -17.93 -13.52
N MET A 163 10.73 -17.69 -12.87
CA MET A 163 9.48 -17.37 -13.60
C MET A 163 9.52 -15.97 -14.23
N TYR A 164 10.40 -15.09 -13.74
CA TYR A 164 10.60 -13.72 -14.20
C TYR A 164 12.10 -13.41 -14.19
N ASP A 165 12.54 -12.50 -15.05
CA ASP A 165 13.91 -11.96 -15.03
C ASP A 165 14.03 -10.82 -14.01
N ALA A 166 12.94 -10.07 -13.82
CA ALA A 166 12.81 -9.07 -12.78
C ALA A 166 11.36 -8.95 -12.29
N ILE A 167 11.16 -8.39 -11.10
CA ILE A 167 9.83 -8.05 -10.57
C ILE A 167 9.82 -6.62 -10.04
N VAL A 168 8.65 -5.98 -10.03
CA VAL A 168 8.51 -4.64 -9.45
C VAL A 168 7.77 -4.70 -8.12
N LEU A 169 8.39 -4.16 -7.07
CA LEU A 169 7.85 -4.08 -5.71
C LEU A 169 7.83 -2.62 -5.23
N ALA A 170 7.10 -2.36 -4.15
CA ALA A 170 7.19 -1.07 -3.48
C ALA A 170 8.31 -1.13 -2.46
N GLU A 171 9.19 -0.13 -2.43
CA GLU A 171 10.36 -0.10 -1.56
C GLU A 171 9.96 -0.21 -0.07
N ALA A 172 8.94 0.56 0.33
CA ALA A 172 8.41 0.51 1.70
C ALA A 172 7.95 -0.89 2.13
N GLY A 173 7.50 -1.74 1.19
CA GLY A 173 7.10 -3.11 1.49
C GLY A 173 8.28 -4.01 1.84
N LEU A 174 9.44 -3.80 1.20
CA LEU A 174 10.67 -4.53 1.52
C LEU A 174 11.25 -4.06 2.85
N GLN A 175 11.31 -2.74 3.06
CA GLN A 175 11.83 -2.12 4.28
C GLN A 175 11.08 -2.59 5.52
N ARG A 176 9.74 -2.53 5.50
CA ARG A 176 8.88 -2.96 6.63
C ARG A 176 9.00 -4.44 6.98
N LEU A 177 9.35 -5.26 6.00
CA LEU A 177 9.53 -6.70 6.21
C LEU A 177 10.97 -7.07 6.56
N GLY A 178 11.90 -6.12 6.57
CA GLY A 178 13.32 -6.39 6.78
C GLY A 178 13.92 -7.32 5.72
N VAL A 179 13.33 -7.36 4.51
CA VAL A 179 13.79 -8.23 3.44
C VAL A 179 15.08 -7.67 2.87
N ARG A 180 16.15 -8.46 2.92
CA ARG A 180 17.46 -8.12 2.37
C ARG A 180 17.59 -8.69 0.97
N VAL A 181 17.18 -7.91 -0.02
CA VAL A 181 17.40 -8.20 -1.43
C VAL A 181 18.02 -6.97 -2.06
N GLU A 182 18.91 -7.18 -3.03
CA GLU A 182 19.38 -6.08 -3.86
C GLU A 182 18.23 -5.61 -4.75
N TYR A 183 18.07 -4.29 -4.87
CA TYR A 183 17.03 -3.70 -5.68
C TYR A 183 17.47 -2.35 -6.22
N TRP A 184 16.90 -1.97 -7.36
CA TRP A 184 17.20 -0.73 -8.06
C TRP A 184 15.96 0.15 -8.04
N ARG A 185 16.07 1.36 -7.53
CA ARG A 185 14.94 2.30 -7.54
C ARG A 185 14.62 2.67 -8.99
N ILE A 186 13.35 2.53 -9.36
CA ILE A 186 12.87 3.01 -10.66
C ILE A 186 12.64 4.52 -10.52
N PRO A 187 13.20 5.37 -11.41
CA PRO A 187 12.99 6.81 -11.34
C PRO A 187 11.49 7.14 -11.32
N PRO A 188 11.03 8.04 -10.43
CA PRO A 188 9.61 8.40 -10.33
C PRO A 188 9.07 9.08 -11.61
N GLU A 189 9.92 9.64 -12.46
CA GLU A 189 9.55 10.18 -13.77
C GLU A 189 9.21 9.06 -14.76
N VAL A 190 9.80 7.87 -14.58
CA VAL A 190 9.57 6.68 -15.42
C VAL A 190 8.36 5.90 -14.91
N VAL A 191 8.27 5.68 -13.60
CA VAL A 191 7.12 5.04 -12.97
C VAL A 191 6.67 5.88 -11.77
N PRO A 192 5.76 6.84 -11.98
CA PRO A 192 5.25 7.66 -10.90
C PRO A 192 4.59 6.80 -9.81
N PRO A 193 4.84 7.07 -8.50
CA PRO A 193 4.26 6.29 -7.41
C PRO A 193 2.74 6.17 -7.48
N ALA A 194 2.19 5.08 -6.91
CA ALA A 194 0.75 5.03 -6.68
C ALA A 194 0.37 6.08 -5.61
N PRO A 195 -0.78 6.77 -5.75
CA PRO A 195 -1.35 7.57 -4.68
C PRO A 195 -1.41 6.77 -3.37
N GLY A 196 -0.95 7.34 -2.27
CA GLY A 196 -0.84 6.72 -0.96
C GLY A 196 0.31 5.73 -0.79
N GLN A 197 1.21 5.54 -1.77
CA GLN A 197 2.31 4.60 -1.63
C GLN A 197 3.30 5.05 -0.54
N GLY A 198 3.63 4.13 0.36
CA GLY A 198 4.47 4.39 1.53
C GLY A 198 3.68 4.78 2.79
N ILE A 199 2.45 5.28 2.62
CA ILE A 199 1.60 5.76 3.71
C ILE A 199 0.76 4.61 4.28
N VAL A 200 0.71 4.51 5.61
CA VAL A 200 -0.23 3.65 6.32
C VAL A 200 -1.40 4.52 6.81
N GLY A 201 -2.62 4.15 6.47
CA GLY A 201 -3.82 4.89 6.86
C GLY A 201 -4.54 4.21 8.01
N VAL A 202 -4.88 4.98 9.05
CA VAL A 202 -5.72 4.54 10.17
C VAL A 202 -7.10 5.17 10.03
N TYR A 203 -8.11 4.33 9.81
CA TYR A 203 -9.50 4.73 9.63
C TYR A 203 -10.33 4.41 10.86
N THR A 204 -11.29 5.28 11.17
CA THR A 204 -12.31 5.06 12.23
C THR A 204 -13.66 5.60 11.78
N LEU A 205 -14.70 5.38 12.58
CA LEU A 205 -16.00 6.01 12.39
C LEU A 205 -15.92 7.51 12.67
N ARG A 206 -16.53 8.34 11.83
CA ARG A 206 -16.70 9.79 12.07
C ARG A 206 -17.40 10.08 13.39
N SER A 207 -18.30 9.21 13.82
CA SER A 207 -19.02 9.37 15.09
C SER A 207 -18.17 9.08 16.32
N ARG A 208 -17.01 8.42 16.20
CA ARG A 208 -16.10 8.08 17.31
C ARG A 208 -15.16 9.23 17.65
N GLN A 209 -15.76 10.32 18.14
CA GLN A 209 -15.05 11.54 18.56
C GLN A 209 -14.00 11.26 19.65
N ASP A 210 -14.23 10.26 20.50
CA ASP A 210 -13.27 9.76 21.49
C ASP A 210 -11.98 9.22 20.84
N ILE A 211 -12.10 8.46 19.75
CA ILE A 211 -10.94 7.93 19.01
C ILE A 211 -10.28 9.04 18.18
N LEU A 212 -11.05 9.93 17.57
CA LEU A 212 -10.49 11.05 16.79
C LEU A 212 -9.66 11.97 17.69
N ALA A 213 -10.18 12.35 18.85
CA ALA A 213 -9.45 13.15 19.83
C ALA A 213 -8.16 12.48 20.33
N LEU A 214 -8.11 11.14 20.31
CA LEU A 214 -6.93 10.37 20.67
C LEU A 214 -5.89 10.30 19.54
N LEU A 215 -6.32 10.11 18.29
CA LEU A 215 -5.43 9.78 17.17
C LEU A 215 -5.04 10.97 16.31
N GLU A 216 -5.92 11.96 16.10
CA GLU A 216 -5.64 13.10 15.22
C GLU A 216 -4.44 13.93 15.71
N PRO A 217 -4.29 14.26 17.02
CA PRO A 217 -3.13 15.01 17.50
C PRO A 217 -1.81 14.24 17.38
N ALA A 218 -1.87 12.90 17.35
CA ALA A 218 -0.71 12.03 17.21
C ALA A 218 -0.31 11.81 15.74
N SER A 219 -1.15 12.20 14.78
CA SER A 219 -0.93 11.99 13.35
C SER A 219 0.23 12.84 12.83
N HIS A 220 0.98 12.29 11.86
CA HIS A 220 2.01 13.05 11.15
C HIS A 220 1.35 14.06 10.19
N ALA A 221 1.49 15.35 10.49
CA ALA A 221 0.81 16.43 9.77
C ALA A 221 1.19 16.50 8.28
N GLU A 222 2.49 16.43 7.96
CA GLU A 222 2.95 16.54 6.56
C GLU A 222 2.43 15.39 5.71
N THR A 223 2.54 14.15 6.22
CA THR A 223 2.02 12.96 5.52
C THR A 223 0.50 13.00 5.39
N MET A 224 -0.22 13.60 6.34
CA MET A 224 -1.67 13.77 6.22
C MET A 224 -2.03 14.74 5.07
N VAL A 225 -1.28 15.83 4.90
CA VAL A 225 -1.48 16.76 3.77
C VAL A 225 -1.21 16.06 2.44
N GLU A 226 -0.08 15.37 2.31
CA GLU A 226 0.27 14.58 1.12
C GLU A 226 -0.79 13.52 0.80
N ALA A 227 -1.22 12.76 1.82
CA ALA A 227 -2.26 11.76 1.69
C ALA A 227 -3.57 12.35 1.17
N ARG A 228 -4.01 13.50 1.71
CA ARG A 228 -5.24 14.17 1.29
C ARG A 228 -5.14 14.67 -0.15
N ALA A 229 -4.02 15.28 -0.53
CA ALA A 229 -3.79 15.76 -1.90
C ALA A 229 -3.83 14.60 -2.92
N GLU A 230 -3.10 13.52 -2.65
CA GLU A 230 -3.06 12.34 -3.52
C GLU A 230 -4.42 11.64 -3.61
N ARG A 231 -5.18 11.58 -2.51
CA ARG A 231 -6.54 11.01 -2.50
C ARG A 231 -7.54 11.87 -3.25
N ALA A 232 -7.46 13.19 -3.13
CA ALA A 232 -8.29 14.12 -3.90
C ALA A 232 -8.01 13.99 -5.39
N PHE A 233 -6.73 13.92 -5.78
CA PHE A 233 -6.34 13.61 -7.16
C PHE A 233 -6.95 12.29 -7.66
N LEU A 234 -6.83 11.20 -6.88
CA LEU A 234 -7.39 9.91 -7.25
C LEU A 234 -8.92 9.94 -7.41
N ALA A 235 -9.62 10.68 -6.54
CA ALA A 235 -11.07 10.84 -6.63
C ALA A 235 -11.50 11.61 -7.89
N LEU A 236 -10.80 12.69 -8.23
CA LEU A 236 -11.10 13.52 -9.41
C LEU A 236 -10.73 12.84 -10.73
N ALA A 237 -9.65 12.06 -10.75
CA ALA A 237 -9.18 11.39 -11.95
C ALA A 237 -10.10 10.24 -12.41
N GLY A 238 -11.16 9.91 -11.66
CA GLY A 238 -12.15 8.89 -12.03
C GLY A 238 -11.62 7.45 -12.08
N GLY A 239 -10.35 7.25 -11.74
CA GLY A 239 -9.69 5.97 -11.74
C GLY A 239 -9.77 5.30 -10.38
N GLY A 240 -10.49 4.18 -10.26
CA GLY A 240 -10.30 3.29 -9.11
C GLY A 240 -8.85 2.74 -9.06
N CYS A 241 -8.53 1.89 -8.08
CA CYS A 241 -7.19 1.28 -7.89
C CYS A 241 -6.61 0.51 -9.10
N HIS A 242 -7.34 0.41 -10.22
CA HIS A 242 -6.95 -0.26 -11.47
C HIS A 242 -6.64 0.68 -12.63
N ALA A 243 -6.94 1.97 -12.50
CA ALA A 243 -6.51 2.91 -13.52
C ALA A 243 -4.98 2.99 -13.54
N PRO A 244 -4.33 3.12 -14.71
CA PRO A 244 -2.89 3.23 -14.82
C PRO A 244 -2.40 4.63 -14.41
N LEU A 245 -2.78 5.09 -13.23
CA LEU A 245 -2.54 6.43 -12.72
C LEU A 245 -1.48 6.41 -11.62
N GLY A 246 -0.44 7.21 -11.76
CA GLY A 246 0.45 7.56 -10.67
C GLY A 246 0.16 8.97 -10.15
N GLY A 247 0.46 9.20 -8.88
CA GLY A 247 0.27 10.47 -8.20
C GLY A 247 1.11 10.48 -6.94
N TYR A 248 1.98 11.48 -6.83
CA TYR A 248 2.88 11.68 -5.70
C TYR A 248 2.89 13.16 -5.33
N ALA A 249 2.46 13.46 -4.11
CA ALA A 249 2.56 14.77 -3.50
C ALA A 249 3.68 14.75 -2.46
N ARG A 250 4.39 15.87 -2.39
CA ARG A 250 5.39 16.13 -1.37
C ARG A 250 5.16 17.52 -0.83
N LEU A 251 5.13 17.66 0.49
CA LEU A 251 5.09 18.98 1.11
C LEU A 251 6.49 19.60 1.06
N GLU A 252 6.64 20.74 0.39
CA GLU A 252 7.91 21.49 0.32
C GLU A 252 7.67 22.97 0.60
N GLY A 253 8.39 23.53 1.58
CA GLY A 253 8.23 24.95 1.94
C GLY A 253 6.83 25.32 2.44
N GLY A 254 6.08 24.36 2.99
CA GLY A 254 4.71 24.56 3.48
C GLY A 254 3.65 24.56 2.38
N ARG A 255 3.96 24.06 1.17
CA ARG A 255 3.04 23.92 0.03
C ARG A 255 3.15 22.54 -0.60
#